data_AF-A0AAF0M1M4-F1
#
_entry.id   AF-A0AAF0M1M4-F1
#
_cell.length_a   1.000
_cell.length_b   1.000
_cell.length_c   1.000
_cell.angle_alpha   90.00
_cell.angle_beta   90.00
_cell.angle_gamma   90.00
#
_symmetry.space_group_name_H-M   'P 1'
#
loop_
_entity.id
_entity.type
_entity.pdbx_description
1 polymer ?
#
loop_
_entity_poly.entity_id
_entity_poly.type
_entity_poly.pdbx_seq_one_letter_code
_entity_poly.pdbx_strand_id
1 'polypeptide(L)'
;MPTYPDEPRLPVDTSLVAEPARAGDHGVDVVVTVAEPAFRDGAHLPAVRAARDAGAATVVVSVYDVHAGPTSVYPPVVAGADHVVARASVAATWGGAVAAARPLLGSAVVVVQDASVAMPVGGYATLTAALDRAAVAVGVVRTGDDLVASAGAMLVRGTAPVASLLRGHPAEDADLLDGAEVFAADEPCFAVRTRDLALPVPTVDTRTAIARLTRDSADAADGPCVAVALGRVYRTSVLRERRYDTDAASALVHWRTRTDDTAAVALARAGLVPGVPTADPAGAPVALREPVVRAERGPERLALRDRGVRLRWSIRIAAHPGPGGDDWGDTFFARDLATALRSLGQEVVVDHRESHVRPASEHLDDVALTLRGLDDTPVHPAATNVLWVISHPDLVSADELARYDLRFAAGPVWADRVSAETGLEVAPLLQATDPARFHPGAAAPEYADLDTAFVGKTREVFRPVVRDAVAAGLDLAVWGEGWEGLLPEGVHRGVFVANDALPALYRSARVVLNDHWDDMARDGFVSNRLFDAAATGALVLTDPVPGVDELFHGAVRSYRGVDELRELVRQGETTSAADRAARGARVGAEHAFVRRAEALLDAVRRHRGV
;
A
#
# COMPACT_ATOMS: atom_id res chain seq x y z
N MET A 1 -55.14 -5.24 1.31
CA MET A 1 -53.69 -4.99 1.23
C MET A 1 -53.46 -3.50 1.33
N PRO A 2 -52.62 -2.99 2.26
CA PRO A 2 -52.29 -1.58 2.24
C PRO A 2 -51.43 -1.31 1.01
N THR A 3 -51.97 -0.51 0.09
CA THR A 3 -51.23 0.11 -1.00
C THR A 3 -50.27 1.12 -0.38
N TYR A 4 -48.98 0.79 -0.33
CA TYR A 4 -47.95 1.82 -0.15
C TYR A 4 -48.11 2.83 -1.29
N PRO A 5 -48.10 4.15 -1.02
CA PRO A 5 -48.07 5.13 -2.09
C PRO A 5 -46.82 4.87 -2.93
N ASP A 6 -46.98 4.77 -4.26
CA ASP A 6 -45.85 4.65 -5.18
C ASP A 6 -44.87 5.78 -4.90
N GLU A 7 -43.67 5.43 -4.44
CA GLU A 7 -42.61 6.42 -4.24
C GLU A 7 -42.37 7.17 -5.57
N PRO A 8 -42.28 8.52 -5.55
CA PRO A 8 -42.15 9.30 -6.77
C PRO A 8 -40.87 8.90 -7.50
N ARG A 9 -40.98 8.43 -8.75
CA ARG A 9 -39.80 8.05 -9.56
C ARG A 9 -39.50 9.14 -10.58
N LEU A 10 -38.23 9.51 -10.70
CA LEU A 10 -37.75 10.50 -11.65
C LEU A 10 -37.07 9.79 -12.84
N PRO A 11 -37.24 10.30 -14.08
CA PRO A 11 -36.51 9.78 -15.22
C PRO A 11 -35.01 10.01 -15.08
N VAL A 12 -34.22 9.13 -15.70
CA VAL A 12 -32.78 9.35 -15.85
C VAL A 12 -32.52 10.67 -16.57
N ASP A 13 -31.54 11.43 -16.08
CA ASP A 13 -31.14 12.70 -16.63
C ASP A 13 -30.10 12.49 -17.74
N THR A 14 -30.52 12.72 -18.98
CA THR A 14 -29.66 12.70 -20.16
C THR A 14 -29.16 14.09 -20.55
N SER A 15 -29.51 15.13 -19.78
CA SER A 15 -29.06 16.50 -20.05
C SER A 15 -27.61 16.72 -19.61
N LEU A 16 -26.91 17.61 -20.30
CA LEU A 16 -25.59 18.06 -19.94
C LEU A 16 -25.66 19.52 -19.49
N VAL A 17 -25.50 19.75 -18.18
CA VAL A 17 -25.53 21.10 -17.60
C VAL A 17 -24.30 21.88 -18.02
N ALA A 18 -24.50 22.88 -18.88
CA ALA A 18 -23.41 23.68 -19.44
C ALA A 18 -23.01 24.88 -18.56
N GLU A 19 -23.82 25.21 -17.54
CA GLU A 19 -23.55 26.31 -16.62
C GLU A 19 -22.15 26.18 -15.99
N PRO A 20 -21.34 27.26 -16.00
CA PRO A 20 -19.99 27.22 -15.44
C PRO A 20 -20.03 27.16 -13.91
N ALA A 21 -18.94 26.68 -13.31
CA ALA A 21 -18.75 26.76 -11.88
C ALA A 21 -18.57 28.23 -11.42
N ARG A 22 -19.04 28.55 -10.21
CA ARG A 22 -18.89 29.88 -9.61
C ARG A 22 -17.66 29.91 -8.72
N ALA A 23 -16.48 29.87 -9.33
CA ALA A 23 -15.22 29.80 -8.60
C ALA A 23 -15.04 30.97 -7.63
N GLY A 24 -14.86 30.67 -6.35
CA GLY A 24 -14.39 31.61 -5.34
C GLY A 24 -12.86 31.68 -5.27
N ASP A 25 -12.34 32.48 -4.34
CA ASP A 25 -10.90 32.75 -4.22
C ASP A 25 -10.16 31.78 -3.27
N HIS A 26 -10.89 31.08 -2.40
CA HIS A 26 -10.33 30.19 -1.37
C HIS A 26 -11.16 28.90 -1.21
N GLY A 27 -10.62 27.95 -0.44
CA GLY A 27 -11.31 26.72 -0.06
C GLY A 27 -11.22 25.60 -1.10
N VAL A 28 -11.74 24.44 -0.72
CA VAL A 28 -11.82 23.23 -1.55
C VAL A 28 -13.24 22.69 -1.50
N ASP A 29 -13.84 22.48 -2.66
CA ASP A 29 -15.06 21.67 -2.79
C ASP A 29 -14.69 20.25 -3.25
N VAL A 30 -15.55 19.28 -2.92
CA VAL A 30 -15.36 17.88 -3.35
C VAL A 30 -16.61 17.40 -4.07
N VAL A 31 -16.44 16.90 -5.29
CA VAL A 31 -17.48 16.18 -6.02
C VAL A 31 -17.26 14.69 -5.81
N VAL A 32 -18.21 14.04 -5.14
CA VAL A 32 -18.25 12.59 -4.97
C VAL A 32 -19.21 12.01 -6.01
N THR A 33 -18.68 11.46 -7.10
CA THR A 33 -19.51 10.69 -8.04
C THR A 33 -19.78 9.29 -7.49
N VAL A 34 -20.93 8.72 -7.80
CA VAL A 34 -21.27 7.37 -7.33
C VAL A 34 -22.27 6.69 -8.25
N ALA A 35 -22.02 5.41 -8.57
CA ALA A 35 -22.97 4.60 -9.33
C ALA A 35 -24.26 4.39 -8.54
N GLU A 36 -25.42 4.40 -9.22
CA GLU A 36 -26.74 4.35 -8.58
C GLU A 36 -26.91 3.21 -7.56
N PRO A 37 -26.55 1.94 -7.87
CA PRO A 37 -26.65 0.87 -6.87
C PRO A 37 -25.78 1.13 -5.64
N ALA A 38 -24.54 1.58 -5.84
CA ALA A 38 -23.59 1.87 -4.77
C ALA A 38 -24.04 3.07 -3.91
N PHE A 39 -24.75 4.04 -4.50
CA PHE A 39 -25.36 5.14 -3.76
C PHE A 39 -26.41 4.61 -2.77
N ARG A 40 -27.27 3.69 -3.21
CA ARG A 40 -28.32 3.08 -2.37
C ARG A 40 -27.74 2.25 -1.23
N ASP A 41 -26.60 1.62 -1.46
CA ASP A 41 -25.86 0.87 -0.43
C ASP A 41 -25.06 1.79 0.53
N GLY A 42 -25.08 3.11 0.30
CA GLY A 42 -24.35 4.08 1.13
C GLY A 42 -22.83 4.08 0.90
N ALA A 43 -22.34 3.51 -0.20
CA ALA A 43 -20.91 3.39 -0.50
C ALA A 43 -20.18 4.74 -0.66
N HIS A 44 -20.91 5.83 -0.91
CA HIS A 44 -20.36 7.19 -0.97
C HIS A 44 -20.04 7.79 0.41
N LEU A 45 -20.64 7.28 1.49
CA LEU A 45 -20.54 7.89 2.82
C LEU A 45 -19.11 7.93 3.37
N PRO A 46 -18.25 6.90 3.19
CA PRO A 46 -16.83 6.99 3.57
C PRO A 46 -16.09 8.12 2.84
N ALA A 47 -16.32 8.32 1.54
CA ALA A 47 -15.71 9.40 0.78
C ALA A 47 -16.20 10.77 1.25
N VAL A 48 -17.50 10.91 1.53
CA VAL A 48 -18.08 12.14 2.12
C VAL A 48 -17.44 12.47 3.47
N ARG A 49 -17.31 11.48 4.37
CA ARG A 49 -16.66 11.68 5.67
C ARG A 49 -15.21 12.10 5.51
N ALA A 50 -14.43 11.38 4.69
CA ALA A 50 -13.03 11.71 4.47
C ALA A 50 -12.83 13.11 3.87
N ALA A 51 -13.71 13.54 2.95
CA ALA A 51 -13.69 14.88 2.39
C ALA A 51 -13.99 15.96 3.44
N ARG A 52 -14.96 15.71 4.33
CA ARG A 52 -15.28 16.63 5.44
C ARG A 52 -14.16 16.71 6.46
N ASP A 53 -13.59 15.58 6.85
CA ASP A 53 -12.44 15.52 7.76
C ASP A 53 -11.21 16.21 7.15
N ALA A 54 -11.09 16.22 5.82
CA ALA A 54 -10.06 16.96 5.08
C ALA A 54 -10.36 18.48 4.96
N GLY A 55 -11.50 18.96 5.48
CA GLY A 55 -11.85 20.38 5.48
C GLY A 55 -12.58 20.87 4.23
N ALA A 56 -13.22 19.99 3.45
CA ALA A 56 -14.02 20.40 2.29
C ALA A 56 -15.16 21.36 2.70
N ALA A 57 -15.23 22.51 2.02
CA ALA A 57 -16.26 23.53 2.24
C ALA A 57 -17.64 23.00 1.84
N THR A 58 -17.73 22.43 0.63
CA THR A 58 -18.91 21.74 0.13
C THR A 58 -18.55 20.35 -0.36
N VAL A 59 -19.36 19.36 0.01
CA VAL A 59 -19.31 18.03 -0.59
C VAL A 59 -20.58 17.84 -1.43
N VAL A 60 -20.41 17.67 -2.73
CA VAL A 60 -21.50 17.46 -3.71
C VAL A 60 -21.50 16.00 -4.13
N VAL A 61 -22.53 15.26 -3.74
CA VAL A 61 -22.75 13.89 -4.22
C VAL A 61 -23.53 13.93 -5.52
N SER A 62 -23.03 13.24 -6.54
CA SER A 62 -23.68 13.16 -7.85
C SER A 62 -23.80 11.72 -8.31
N VAL A 63 -25.03 11.27 -8.53
CA VAL A 63 -25.35 9.87 -8.80
C VAL A 63 -25.48 9.65 -10.30
N TYR A 64 -24.86 8.57 -10.81
CA TYR A 64 -24.95 8.21 -12.23
C TYR A 64 -25.28 6.73 -12.44
N ASP A 65 -25.79 6.40 -13.62
CA ASP A 65 -25.92 5.03 -14.10
C ASP A 65 -25.62 4.96 -15.60
N VAL A 66 -24.42 4.47 -15.93
CA VAL A 66 -23.96 4.26 -17.32
C VAL A 66 -24.63 3.05 -18.01
N HIS A 67 -25.53 2.36 -17.32
CA HIS A 67 -26.35 1.27 -17.86
C HIS A 67 -27.82 1.67 -18.03
N ALA A 68 -28.18 2.88 -17.63
CA ALA A 68 -29.53 3.40 -17.77
C ALA A 68 -29.95 3.45 -19.25
N GLY A 69 -31.07 2.80 -19.57
CA GLY A 69 -31.80 3.06 -20.81
C GLY A 69 -32.58 4.38 -20.74
N PRO A 70 -33.00 4.96 -21.89
CA PRO A 70 -33.74 6.23 -21.93
C PRO A 70 -35.06 6.26 -21.13
N THR A 71 -35.63 5.09 -20.83
CA THR A 71 -36.86 4.92 -20.06
C THR A 71 -36.62 4.57 -18.60
N SER A 72 -35.36 4.57 -18.15
CA SER A 72 -35.02 4.24 -16.76
C SER A 72 -35.54 5.32 -15.83
N VAL A 73 -36.11 4.89 -14.70
CA VAL A 73 -36.66 5.75 -13.66
C VAL A 73 -36.15 5.30 -12.30
N TYR A 74 -35.78 6.23 -11.44
CA TYR A 74 -35.17 5.94 -10.13
C TYR A 74 -35.92 6.69 -9.02
N PRO A 75 -35.90 6.19 -7.78
CA PRO A 75 -36.26 7.01 -6.62
C PRO A 75 -35.41 8.28 -6.58
N PRO A 76 -35.90 9.40 -6.03
CA PRO A 76 -35.16 10.64 -6.01
C PRO A 76 -33.87 10.47 -5.20
N VAL A 77 -32.81 11.11 -5.67
CA VAL A 77 -31.56 11.26 -4.94
C VAL A 77 -31.76 12.36 -3.91
N VAL A 78 -31.44 12.09 -2.65
CA VAL A 78 -31.70 12.99 -1.51
C VAL A 78 -30.39 13.33 -0.81
N ALA A 79 -30.28 14.59 -0.38
CA ALA A 79 -29.14 15.08 0.39
C ALA A 79 -29.04 14.42 1.77
N GLY A 80 -27.82 14.30 2.28
CA GLY A 80 -27.53 13.91 3.66
C GLY A 80 -27.18 15.11 4.53
N ALA A 81 -26.88 14.86 5.81
CA ALA A 81 -26.46 15.91 6.74
C ALA A 81 -25.13 16.57 6.30
N ASP A 82 -24.22 15.78 5.75
CA ASP A 82 -22.84 16.19 5.47
C ASP A 82 -22.57 16.51 3.99
N HIS A 83 -23.57 16.39 3.11
CA HIS A 83 -23.40 16.62 1.68
C HIS A 83 -24.68 17.13 1.02
N VAL A 84 -24.52 17.88 -0.06
CA VAL A 84 -25.62 18.23 -0.97
C VAL A 84 -25.64 17.26 -2.14
N VAL A 85 -26.76 17.16 -2.84
CA VAL A 85 -26.88 16.36 -4.07
C VAL A 85 -26.92 17.26 -5.28
N ALA A 86 -26.19 16.90 -6.33
CA ALA A 86 -26.13 17.69 -7.56
C ALA A 86 -27.53 17.90 -8.17
N ARG A 87 -28.33 16.82 -8.22
CA ARG A 87 -29.72 16.79 -8.65
C ARG A 87 -30.49 15.68 -7.94
N ALA A 88 -31.81 15.76 -7.96
CA ALA A 88 -32.69 14.68 -7.50
C ALA A 88 -32.76 13.51 -8.51
N SER A 89 -32.41 13.74 -9.78
CA SER A 89 -32.34 12.72 -10.83
C SER A 89 -30.97 12.06 -10.91
N VAL A 90 -30.94 10.82 -11.40
CA VAL A 90 -29.70 10.07 -11.68
C VAL A 90 -29.20 10.43 -13.09
N ALA A 91 -27.93 10.77 -13.24
CA ALA A 91 -27.35 11.09 -14.55
C ALA A 91 -27.09 9.83 -15.39
N ALA A 92 -27.33 9.89 -16.70
CA ALA A 92 -27.09 8.77 -17.62
C ALA A 92 -25.59 8.49 -17.88
N THR A 93 -24.72 9.43 -17.53
CA THR A 93 -23.26 9.33 -17.73
C THR A 93 -22.51 9.89 -16.54
N TRP A 94 -21.28 9.43 -16.34
CA TRP A 94 -20.37 10.01 -15.33
C TRP A 94 -20.08 11.49 -15.63
N GLY A 95 -19.87 11.84 -16.90
CA GLY A 95 -19.68 13.23 -17.33
C GLY A 95 -20.90 14.12 -17.04
N GLY A 96 -22.11 13.59 -17.23
CA GLY A 96 -23.36 14.25 -16.85
C GLY A 96 -23.47 14.49 -15.34
N ALA A 97 -23.04 13.52 -14.52
CA ALA A 97 -23.00 13.68 -13.07
C ALA A 97 -22.03 14.79 -12.63
N VAL A 98 -20.83 14.85 -13.20
CA VAL A 98 -19.89 15.95 -12.91
C VAL A 98 -20.45 17.29 -13.40
N ALA A 99 -21.03 17.34 -14.60
CA ALA A 99 -21.63 18.54 -15.16
C ALA A 99 -22.75 19.10 -14.27
N ALA A 100 -23.61 18.23 -13.73
CA ALA A 100 -24.67 18.62 -12.80
C ALA A 100 -24.16 19.21 -11.48
N ALA A 101 -22.95 18.83 -11.03
CA ALA A 101 -22.34 19.36 -9.81
C ALA A 101 -21.72 20.76 -10.01
N ARG A 102 -21.28 21.11 -11.22
CA ARG A 102 -20.55 22.36 -11.52
C ARG A 102 -21.21 23.63 -10.98
N PRO A 103 -22.53 23.86 -11.12
CA PRO A 103 -23.17 25.09 -10.64
C PRO A 103 -23.17 25.25 -9.11
N LEU A 104 -22.93 24.16 -8.37
CA LEU A 104 -22.87 24.15 -6.91
C LEU A 104 -21.45 24.40 -6.36
N LEU A 105 -20.44 24.44 -7.23
CA LEU A 105 -19.05 24.68 -6.84
C LEU A 105 -18.83 26.18 -6.60
N GLY A 106 -18.33 26.51 -5.41
CA GLY A 106 -18.10 27.86 -4.91
C GLY A 106 -16.67 28.13 -4.43
N SER A 107 -15.86 27.08 -4.25
CA SER A 107 -14.48 27.17 -3.77
C SER A 107 -13.48 27.40 -4.91
N ALA A 108 -12.22 27.75 -4.56
CA ALA A 108 -11.15 27.97 -5.54
C ALA A 108 -10.69 26.69 -6.24
N VAL A 109 -10.71 25.58 -5.53
CA VAL A 109 -10.28 24.26 -6.01
C VAL A 109 -11.42 23.27 -5.86
N VAL A 110 -11.50 22.34 -6.80
CA VAL A 110 -12.39 21.18 -6.72
C VAL A 110 -11.58 19.90 -6.83
N VAL A 111 -11.88 18.96 -5.93
CA VAL A 111 -11.44 17.56 -6.03
C VAL A 111 -12.60 16.74 -6.56
N VAL A 112 -12.36 15.93 -7.58
CA VAL A 112 -13.32 14.97 -8.10
C VAL A 112 -12.86 13.57 -7.72
N GLN A 113 -13.70 12.87 -6.98
CA GLN A 113 -13.47 11.50 -6.54
C GLN A 113 -14.72 10.66 -6.79
N ASP A 114 -14.56 9.44 -7.32
CA ASP A 114 -15.66 8.48 -7.32
C ASP A 114 -15.71 7.68 -6.01
N ALA A 115 -16.90 7.31 -5.55
CA ALA A 115 -17.10 6.46 -4.38
C ALA A 115 -16.45 5.07 -4.53
N SER A 116 -16.15 4.63 -5.76
CA SER A 116 -15.34 3.44 -6.03
C SER A 116 -13.85 3.61 -5.78
N VAL A 117 -13.37 4.81 -5.39
CA VAL A 117 -11.99 5.08 -4.99
C VAL A 117 -11.99 5.44 -3.51
N ALA A 118 -11.27 4.68 -2.69
CA ALA A 118 -11.00 5.00 -1.30
C ALA A 118 -9.71 5.81 -1.22
N MET A 119 -9.79 7.04 -0.68
CA MET A 119 -8.67 7.95 -0.51
C MET A 119 -8.57 8.40 0.96
N PRO A 120 -7.38 8.37 1.58
CA PRO A 120 -7.19 8.83 2.95
C PRO A 120 -7.33 10.35 3.04
N VAL A 121 -7.66 10.84 4.25
CA VAL A 121 -7.86 12.28 4.52
C VAL A 121 -6.66 13.13 4.06
N GLY A 122 -5.43 12.67 4.30
CA GLY A 122 -4.22 13.37 3.85
C GLY A 122 -4.08 13.47 2.31
N GLY A 123 -4.72 12.57 1.55
CA GLY A 123 -4.65 12.55 0.09
C GLY A 123 -5.26 13.79 -0.55
N TYR A 124 -6.31 14.36 0.04
CA TYR A 124 -6.93 15.61 -0.44
C TYR A 124 -5.94 16.79 -0.37
N ALA A 125 -5.21 16.92 0.73
CA ALA A 125 -4.21 17.97 0.91
C ALA A 125 -3.04 17.81 -0.08
N THR A 126 -2.53 16.59 -0.24
CA THR A 126 -1.45 16.29 -1.20
C THR A 126 -1.87 16.60 -2.64
N LEU A 127 -3.08 16.19 -3.04
CA LEU A 127 -3.59 16.38 -4.40
C LEU A 127 -3.82 17.87 -4.72
N THR A 128 -4.37 18.63 -3.77
CA THR A 128 -4.60 20.07 -3.97
C THR A 128 -3.31 20.88 -3.95
N ALA A 129 -2.33 20.52 -3.12
CA ALA A 129 -1.01 21.16 -3.10
C ALA A 129 -0.25 21.02 -4.44
N ALA A 130 -0.46 19.91 -5.16
CA ALA A 130 0.16 19.69 -6.47
C ALA A 130 -0.29 20.71 -7.54
N LEU A 131 -1.43 21.40 -7.36
CA LEU A 131 -1.91 22.45 -8.26
C LEU A 131 -1.03 23.71 -8.28
N ASP A 132 -0.12 23.87 -7.32
CA ASP A 132 0.88 24.95 -7.36
C ASP A 132 1.83 24.81 -8.55
N ARG A 133 1.95 23.60 -9.11
CA ARG A 133 2.88 23.27 -10.20
C ARG A 133 2.18 22.66 -11.43
N ALA A 134 0.86 22.60 -11.42
CA ALA A 134 0.07 21.98 -12.48
C ALA A 134 -1.30 22.65 -12.67
N ALA A 135 -1.92 22.39 -13.83
CA ALA A 135 -3.32 22.74 -14.04
C ALA A 135 -4.26 21.69 -13.44
N VAL A 136 -3.88 20.40 -13.58
CA VAL A 136 -4.63 19.26 -13.04
C VAL A 136 -3.67 18.35 -12.30
N ALA A 137 -4.02 17.98 -11.07
CA ALA A 137 -3.31 17.00 -10.28
C ALA A 137 -4.06 15.66 -10.36
N VAL A 138 -3.39 14.59 -10.77
CA VAL A 138 -3.96 13.26 -11.03
C VAL A 138 -3.47 12.28 -9.98
N GLY A 139 -4.37 11.72 -9.17
CA GLY A 139 -3.99 10.74 -8.17
C GLY A 139 -3.60 9.41 -8.82
N VAL A 140 -2.48 8.83 -8.38
CA VAL A 140 -2.17 7.42 -8.65
C VAL A 140 -3.17 6.55 -7.88
N VAL A 141 -3.86 5.65 -8.58
CA VAL A 141 -4.87 4.75 -7.99
C VAL A 141 -4.40 3.31 -8.12
N ARG A 142 -4.60 2.52 -7.06
CA ARG A 142 -4.27 1.09 -7.00
C ARG A 142 -5.52 0.22 -7.07
N THR A 143 -5.39 -1.02 -7.51
CA THR A 143 -6.41 -2.06 -7.41
C THR A 143 -6.40 -2.72 -6.02
N GLY A 144 -7.41 -3.53 -5.71
CA GLY A 144 -7.53 -4.21 -4.41
C GLY A 144 -6.42 -5.22 -4.12
N ASP A 145 -5.64 -5.61 -5.13
CA ASP A 145 -4.43 -6.44 -5.07
C ASP A 145 -3.14 -5.58 -4.98
N ASP A 146 -3.23 -4.30 -4.60
CA ASP A 146 -2.12 -3.34 -4.42
C ASP A 146 -1.28 -3.05 -5.68
N LEU A 147 -1.72 -3.51 -6.85
CA LEU A 147 -1.14 -3.11 -8.13
C LEU A 147 -1.66 -1.75 -8.57
N VAL A 148 -0.91 -1.03 -9.39
CA VAL A 148 -1.34 0.23 -9.98
C VAL A 148 -2.50 -0.03 -10.94
N ALA A 149 -3.64 0.61 -10.68
CA ALA A 149 -4.75 0.68 -11.62
C ALA A 149 -4.41 1.67 -12.74
N SER A 150 -3.93 2.86 -12.35
CA SER A 150 -3.40 3.88 -13.24
C SER A 150 -2.54 4.89 -12.48
N ALA A 151 -1.42 5.29 -13.10
CA ALA A 151 -0.62 6.44 -12.69
C ALA A 151 -0.91 7.69 -13.56
N GLY A 152 -2.04 7.70 -14.28
CA GLY A 152 -2.38 8.69 -15.29
C GLY A 152 -2.53 8.05 -16.67
N ALA A 153 -3.03 8.83 -17.62
CA ALA A 153 -3.35 8.37 -18.96
C ALA A 153 -2.24 8.72 -19.96
N MET A 154 -2.12 7.90 -21.00
CA MET A 154 -1.31 8.13 -22.19
C MET A 154 -2.16 8.11 -23.45
N LEU A 155 -1.94 9.06 -24.35
CA LEU A 155 -2.55 9.06 -25.69
C LEU A 155 -1.72 8.21 -26.64
N VAL A 156 -2.14 6.96 -26.85
CA VAL A 156 -1.45 6.03 -27.77
C VAL A 156 -1.54 6.49 -29.23
N ARG A 157 -2.71 7.00 -29.62
CA ARG A 157 -2.99 7.56 -30.94
C ARG A 157 -4.11 8.57 -30.83
N GLY A 158 -4.06 9.64 -31.63
CA GLY A 158 -5.01 10.73 -31.60
C GLY A 158 -6.51 10.40 -31.75
N THR A 159 -6.88 9.21 -32.20
CA THR A 159 -8.31 8.81 -32.27
C THR A 159 -8.58 7.51 -31.49
N ALA A 160 -7.62 7.08 -30.67
CA ALA A 160 -7.75 5.89 -29.88
C ALA A 160 -8.10 6.25 -28.42
N PRO A 161 -8.82 5.35 -27.73
CA PRO A 161 -8.85 5.33 -26.28
C PRO A 161 -7.47 5.54 -25.64
N VAL A 162 -7.40 6.27 -24.52
CA VAL A 162 -6.16 6.39 -23.74
C VAL A 162 -5.77 5.06 -23.07
N ALA A 163 -4.47 4.86 -22.86
CA ALA A 163 -3.92 3.76 -22.07
C ALA A 163 -3.63 4.23 -20.64
N SER A 164 -3.84 3.35 -19.66
CA SER A 164 -3.47 3.58 -18.26
C SER A 164 -1.97 3.35 -18.07
N LEU A 165 -1.25 4.34 -17.58
CA LEU A 165 0.18 4.22 -17.30
C LEU A 165 0.42 3.30 -16.10
N LEU A 166 1.42 2.42 -16.24
CA LEU A 166 1.86 1.47 -15.22
C LEU A 166 0.77 0.51 -14.72
N ARG A 167 -0.31 0.30 -15.47
CA ARG A 167 -1.35 -0.67 -15.08
C ARG A 167 -0.73 -2.06 -14.81
N GLY A 168 -0.99 -2.60 -13.62
CA GLY A 168 -0.47 -3.91 -13.19
C GLY A 168 1.00 -3.90 -12.73
N HIS A 169 1.60 -2.71 -12.55
CA HIS A 169 2.89 -2.55 -11.90
C HIS A 169 2.72 -2.41 -10.38
N PRO A 170 3.77 -2.69 -9.59
CA PRO A 170 3.82 -2.33 -8.18
C PRO A 170 3.72 -0.83 -7.96
N ALA A 171 3.26 -0.46 -6.77
CA ALA A 171 3.17 0.92 -6.34
C ALA A 171 4.48 1.70 -6.47
N GLU A 172 5.61 1.07 -6.17
CA GLU A 172 6.90 1.74 -6.16
C GLU A 172 7.36 2.20 -7.55
N ASP A 173 6.87 1.58 -8.63
CA ASP A 173 7.10 2.09 -9.98
C ASP A 173 6.35 3.40 -10.19
N ALA A 174 5.12 3.51 -9.70
CA ALA A 174 4.30 4.72 -9.83
C ALA A 174 4.72 5.84 -8.87
N ASP A 175 5.26 5.50 -7.69
CA ASP A 175 5.80 6.49 -6.76
C ASP A 175 6.99 7.25 -7.38
N LEU A 176 7.75 6.64 -8.29
CA LEU A 176 8.82 7.30 -9.06
C LEU A 176 8.29 8.30 -10.12
N LEU A 177 7.00 8.24 -10.43
CA LEU A 177 6.30 9.16 -11.33
C LEU A 177 5.71 10.38 -10.59
N ASP A 178 5.89 10.50 -9.27
CA ASP A 178 5.37 11.65 -8.53
C ASP A 178 5.85 13.00 -9.13
N GLY A 179 4.89 13.87 -9.43
CA GLY A 179 5.10 15.14 -10.12
C GLY A 179 5.56 15.01 -11.58
N ALA A 180 5.40 13.86 -12.23
CA ALA A 180 5.63 13.69 -13.65
C ALA A 180 4.43 14.20 -14.45
N GLU A 181 4.69 14.85 -15.58
CA GLU A 181 3.63 15.20 -16.51
C GLU A 181 3.05 13.94 -17.14
N VAL A 182 1.73 13.88 -17.23
CA VAL A 182 0.96 12.83 -17.91
C VAL A 182 -0.02 13.48 -18.86
N PHE A 183 -0.57 12.72 -19.80
CA PHE A 183 -1.48 13.29 -20.77
C PHE A 183 -2.76 13.78 -20.09
N ALA A 184 -3.40 12.91 -19.31
CA ALA A 184 -4.67 13.17 -18.63
C ALA A 184 -4.81 12.25 -17.41
N ALA A 185 -5.92 12.35 -16.67
CA ALA A 185 -6.37 11.28 -15.79
C ALA A 185 -7.23 10.28 -16.59
N ASP A 186 -7.31 9.04 -16.14
CA ASP A 186 -8.31 8.05 -16.58
C ASP A 186 -9.00 7.34 -15.39
N GLU A 187 -8.67 7.79 -14.18
CA GLU A 187 -9.31 7.43 -12.92
C GLU A 187 -10.01 8.67 -12.33
N PRO A 188 -11.19 8.51 -11.71
CA PRO A 188 -11.93 9.60 -11.10
C PRO A 188 -11.32 9.94 -9.73
N CYS A 189 -10.09 10.44 -9.73
CA CYS A 189 -9.33 10.89 -8.57
C CYS A 189 -8.37 11.99 -9.02
N PHE A 190 -8.84 13.24 -9.05
CA PHE A 190 -8.03 14.38 -9.50
C PHE A 190 -8.49 15.69 -8.85
N ALA A 191 -7.60 16.69 -8.82
CA ALA A 191 -7.92 18.05 -8.43
C ALA A 191 -7.67 19.02 -9.58
N VAL A 192 -8.42 20.12 -9.60
CA VAL A 192 -8.27 21.22 -10.58
C VAL A 192 -8.77 22.52 -9.96
N ARG A 193 -8.27 23.66 -10.43
CA ARG A 193 -8.85 24.96 -10.09
C ARG A 193 -10.29 25.02 -10.62
N THR A 194 -11.24 25.41 -9.78
CA THR A 194 -12.68 25.39 -10.12
C THR A 194 -13.00 26.21 -11.38
N ARG A 195 -12.30 27.35 -11.56
CA ARG A 195 -12.45 28.22 -12.75
C ARG A 195 -11.99 27.56 -14.06
N ASP A 196 -11.11 26.58 -13.97
CA ASP A 196 -10.48 25.91 -15.12
C ASP A 196 -11.15 24.55 -15.40
N LEU A 197 -12.12 24.12 -14.58
CA LEU A 197 -12.88 22.88 -14.77
C LEU A 197 -13.74 22.95 -16.04
N ALA A 198 -13.30 22.22 -17.07
CA ALA A 198 -13.96 22.16 -18.37
C ALA A 198 -15.34 21.51 -18.31
N LEU A 199 -16.09 21.61 -19.41
CA LEU A 199 -17.36 20.90 -19.56
C LEU A 199 -17.09 19.42 -19.90
N PRO A 200 -17.61 18.45 -19.12
CA PRO A 200 -17.43 17.03 -19.43
C PRO A 200 -18.12 16.62 -20.73
N VAL A 201 -17.66 15.52 -21.35
CA VAL A 201 -18.32 14.91 -22.50
C VAL A 201 -19.39 13.89 -22.06
N PRO A 202 -20.56 13.82 -22.73
CA PRO A 202 -21.68 12.98 -22.31
C PRO A 202 -21.58 11.55 -22.86
N THR A 203 -20.53 10.80 -22.49
CA THR A 203 -20.31 9.41 -22.92
C THR A 203 -20.52 8.40 -21.78
N VAL A 204 -20.97 7.18 -22.10
CA VAL A 204 -21.00 6.05 -21.16
C VAL A 204 -19.61 5.41 -20.96
N ASP A 205 -18.59 5.78 -21.75
CA ASP A 205 -17.20 5.43 -21.48
C ASP A 205 -16.60 6.38 -20.44
N THR A 206 -16.74 6.01 -19.17
CA THR A 206 -16.24 6.78 -18.02
C THR A 206 -14.76 7.16 -18.15
N ARG A 207 -13.88 6.28 -18.65
CA ARG A 207 -12.45 6.62 -18.81
C ARG A 207 -12.24 7.69 -19.86
N THR A 208 -12.95 7.62 -20.98
CA THR A 208 -12.92 8.69 -22.00
C THR A 208 -13.47 10.00 -21.44
N ALA A 209 -14.55 9.96 -20.65
CA ALA A 209 -15.10 11.15 -20.01
C ALA A 209 -14.08 11.82 -19.06
N ILE A 210 -13.41 11.04 -18.21
CA ILE A 210 -12.38 11.53 -17.28
C ILE A 210 -11.18 12.11 -18.06
N ALA A 211 -10.67 11.39 -19.06
CA ALA A 211 -9.51 11.81 -19.83
C ALA A 211 -9.75 13.08 -20.64
N ARG A 212 -10.94 13.20 -21.25
CA ARG A 212 -11.35 14.44 -21.94
C ARG A 212 -11.49 15.58 -20.95
N LEU A 213 -12.20 15.38 -19.84
CA LEU A 213 -12.41 16.43 -18.84
C LEU A 213 -11.10 16.97 -18.28
N THR A 214 -10.19 16.09 -17.86
CA THR A 214 -8.91 16.51 -17.26
C THR A 214 -7.97 17.14 -18.27
N ARG A 215 -7.86 16.58 -19.48
CA ARG A 215 -7.05 17.21 -20.55
C ARG A 215 -7.59 18.56 -20.97
N ASP A 216 -8.90 18.67 -21.16
CA ASP A 216 -9.54 19.92 -21.59
C ASP A 216 -9.45 20.99 -20.50
N SER A 217 -9.53 20.59 -19.21
CA SER A 217 -9.32 21.53 -18.09
C SER A 217 -7.87 22.02 -18.03
N ALA A 218 -6.91 21.12 -18.26
CA ALA A 218 -5.51 21.47 -18.30
C ALA A 218 -5.16 22.37 -19.51
N ASP A 219 -5.75 22.12 -20.67
CA ASP A 219 -5.62 22.98 -21.85
C ASP A 219 -6.27 24.36 -21.63
N ALA A 220 -7.42 24.43 -20.95
CA ALA A 220 -8.08 25.69 -20.62
C ALA A 220 -7.23 26.58 -19.70
N ALA A 221 -6.43 25.96 -18.83
CA ALA A 221 -5.48 26.64 -17.95
C ALA A 221 -4.09 26.86 -18.55
N ASP A 222 -3.85 26.42 -19.79
CA ASP A 222 -2.53 26.41 -20.45
C ASP A 222 -1.45 25.72 -19.58
N GLY A 223 -1.76 24.56 -19.02
CA GLY A 223 -0.89 23.85 -18.09
C GLY A 223 -0.91 22.32 -18.19
N PRO A 224 -0.03 21.65 -17.42
CA PRO A 224 0.10 20.20 -17.47
C PRO A 224 -0.91 19.49 -16.56
N CYS A 225 -1.12 18.21 -16.86
CA CYS A 225 -1.62 17.25 -15.88
C CYS A 225 -0.40 16.60 -15.22
N VAL A 226 -0.37 16.47 -13.90
CA VAL A 226 0.74 15.80 -13.19
C VAL A 226 0.25 14.62 -12.37
N ALA A 227 0.98 13.52 -12.39
CA ALA A 227 0.73 12.37 -11.52
C ALA A 227 1.15 12.69 -10.08
N VAL A 228 0.37 12.22 -9.11
CA VAL A 228 0.60 12.46 -7.68
C VAL A 228 0.51 11.13 -6.94
N ALA A 229 1.60 10.73 -6.29
CA ALA A 229 1.68 9.54 -5.47
C ALA A 229 0.96 9.78 -4.13
N LEU A 230 -0.29 9.35 -4.03
CA LEU A 230 -1.14 9.57 -2.86
C LEU A 230 -1.01 8.47 -1.78
N GLY A 231 -0.15 7.47 -2.00
CA GLY A 231 0.01 6.33 -1.12
C GLY A 231 -1.19 5.38 -1.16
N ARG A 232 -1.92 5.27 -0.05
CA ARG A 232 -2.99 4.27 0.19
C ARG A 232 -4.32 4.62 -0.53
N VAL A 233 -4.31 4.77 -1.86
CA VAL A 233 -5.50 5.05 -2.67
C VAL A 233 -5.90 3.83 -3.48
N TYR A 234 -7.07 3.27 -3.15
CA TYR A 234 -7.51 1.97 -3.67
C TYR A 234 -8.86 2.05 -4.35
N ARG A 235 -8.97 1.38 -5.49
CA ARG A 235 -10.22 1.10 -6.15
C ARG A 235 -10.95 -0.02 -5.40
N THR A 236 -12.16 0.25 -4.93
CA THR A 236 -13.02 -0.68 -4.18
C THR A 236 -13.96 -1.49 -5.07
N SER A 237 -14.13 -1.10 -6.33
CA SER A 237 -14.92 -1.86 -7.32
C SER A 237 -14.28 -1.78 -8.70
N VAL A 238 -14.30 -2.87 -9.46
CA VAL A 238 -13.77 -2.89 -10.82
C VAL A 238 -14.52 -1.85 -11.67
N LEU A 239 -13.79 -0.83 -12.16
CA LEU A 239 -14.30 0.03 -13.22
C LEU A 239 -14.47 -0.87 -14.45
N ARG A 240 -15.72 -1.27 -14.73
CA ARG A 240 -16.04 -2.19 -15.84
C ARG A 240 -15.47 -1.68 -17.16
N GLU A 241 -15.18 -2.63 -18.03
CA GLU A 241 -14.62 -2.44 -19.38
C GLU A 241 -15.27 -1.27 -20.14
N ARG A 242 -14.45 -0.55 -20.93
CA ARG A 242 -14.87 0.56 -21.79
C ARG A 242 -16.14 0.21 -22.56
N ARG A 243 -17.17 1.05 -22.44
CA ARG A 243 -18.38 0.99 -23.26
C ARG A 243 -18.27 2.03 -24.36
N TYR A 244 -17.59 1.66 -25.44
CA TYR A 244 -17.31 2.58 -26.53
C TYR A 244 -18.59 2.94 -27.30
N ASP A 245 -19.11 4.15 -27.05
CA ASP A 245 -20.28 4.72 -27.71
C ASP A 245 -19.88 5.76 -28.78
N THR A 246 -20.87 6.27 -29.52
CA THR A 246 -20.65 7.28 -30.56
C THR A 246 -20.17 8.62 -30.00
N ASP A 247 -20.53 8.94 -28.75
CA ASP A 247 -20.09 10.16 -28.09
C ASP A 247 -18.62 10.08 -27.69
N ALA A 248 -18.15 8.93 -27.19
CA ALA A 248 -16.72 8.65 -27.00
C ALA A 248 -15.95 8.78 -28.32
N ALA A 249 -16.45 8.16 -29.39
CA ALA A 249 -15.82 8.24 -30.71
C ALA A 249 -15.70 9.69 -31.19
N SER A 250 -16.75 10.49 -31.01
CA SER A 250 -16.77 11.91 -31.38
C SER A 250 -15.81 12.73 -30.51
N ALA A 251 -15.77 12.45 -29.21
CA ALA A 251 -14.88 13.12 -28.27
C ALA A 251 -13.40 12.84 -28.58
N LEU A 252 -13.05 11.61 -28.96
CA LEU A 252 -11.67 11.24 -29.30
C LEU A 252 -11.20 11.84 -30.63
N VAL A 253 -12.09 12.14 -31.58
CA VAL A 253 -11.72 12.83 -32.83
C VAL A 253 -11.07 14.19 -32.56
N HIS A 254 -11.36 14.82 -31.42
CA HIS A 254 -10.71 16.04 -30.98
C HIS A 254 -9.18 15.92 -30.89
N TRP A 255 -8.67 14.73 -30.57
CA TRP A 255 -7.23 14.48 -30.45
C TRP A 255 -6.57 13.99 -31.74
N ARG A 256 -7.27 13.96 -32.88
CA ARG A 256 -6.79 13.31 -34.12
C ARG A 256 -5.38 13.71 -34.53
N THR A 257 -5.02 14.99 -34.35
CA THR A 257 -3.70 15.55 -34.70
C THR A 257 -2.78 15.73 -33.50
N ARG A 258 -3.20 15.30 -32.30
CA ARG A 258 -2.44 15.42 -31.06
C ARG A 258 -1.50 14.25 -30.89
N THR A 259 -0.32 14.54 -30.36
CA THR A 259 0.69 13.57 -29.95
C THR A 259 0.90 13.69 -28.44
N ASP A 260 1.49 12.65 -27.85
CA ASP A 260 1.78 12.59 -26.43
C ASP A 260 3.19 12.04 -26.20
N ASP A 261 4.06 12.93 -25.75
CA ASP A 261 5.44 12.59 -25.35
C ASP A 261 5.57 12.49 -23.82
N THR A 262 4.52 12.85 -23.07
CA THR A 262 4.57 12.92 -21.59
C THR A 262 4.79 11.56 -20.97
N ALA A 263 4.14 10.51 -21.51
CA ALA A 263 4.29 9.14 -21.06
C ALA A 263 5.74 8.63 -21.13
N ALA A 264 6.46 8.92 -22.22
CA ALA A 264 7.86 8.51 -22.36
C ALA A 264 8.75 9.21 -21.32
N VAL A 265 8.52 10.50 -21.09
CA VAL A 265 9.25 11.30 -20.09
C VAL A 265 8.93 10.82 -18.66
N ALA A 266 7.67 10.52 -18.37
CA ALA A 266 7.23 10.00 -17.08
C ALA A 266 7.87 8.64 -16.78
N LEU A 267 7.78 7.68 -17.71
CA LEU A 267 8.36 6.34 -17.55
C LEU A 267 9.89 6.37 -17.42
N ALA A 268 10.57 7.30 -18.10
CA ALA A 268 12.02 7.44 -17.99
C ALA A 268 12.49 7.73 -16.55
N ARG A 269 11.65 8.35 -15.71
CA ARG A 269 11.96 8.56 -14.28
C ARG A 269 12.09 7.25 -13.51
N ALA A 270 11.37 6.21 -13.94
CA ALA A 270 11.46 4.86 -13.40
C ALA A 270 12.47 3.98 -14.15
N GLY A 271 13.25 4.53 -15.10
CA GLY A 271 14.15 3.75 -15.96
C GLY A 271 13.41 2.86 -16.97
N LEU A 272 12.14 3.19 -17.25
CA LEU A 272 11.26 2.43 -18.12
C LEU A 272 11.01 3.19 -19.44
N VAL A 273 10.62 2.47 -20.48
CA VAL A 273 10.17 3.05 -21.76
C VAL A 273 8.79 2.50 -22.15
N PRO A 274 7.97 3.25 -22.89
CA PRO A 274 6.73 2.71 -23.46
C PRO A 274 7.07 1.57 -24.43
N GLY A 275 6.56 0.37 -24.14
CA GLY A 275 6.59 -0.77 -25.03
C GLY A 275 5.57 -0.64 -26.17
N VAL A 276 5.58 -1.61 -27.08
CA VAL A 276 4.63 -1.60 -28.21
C VAL A 276 3.19 -1.72 -27.68
N PRO A 277 2.30 -0.77 -27.98
CA PRO A 277 0.91 -0.86 -27.55
C PRO A 277 0.27 -2.13 -28.10
N THR A 278 -0.28 -2.94 -27.20
CA THR A 278 -1.07 -4.12 -27.56
C THR A 278 -2.51 -3.90 -27.14
N ALA A 279 -3.44 -4.61 -27.75
CA ALA A 279 -4.81 -4.66 -27.27
C ALA A 279 -4.93 -5.90 -26.37
N ASP A 280 -5.55 -5.77 -25.19
CA ASP A 280 -5.71 -6.90 -24.24
C ASP A 280 -6.30 -8.14 -24.97
N PRO A 281 -5.63 -9.30 -24.94
CA PRO A 281 -6.09 -10.49 -25.65
C PRO A 281 -7.16 -11.24 -24.86
N ALA A 282 -8.38 -10.70 -24.77
CA ALA A 282 -9.52 -11.47 -24.26
C ALA A 282 -10.85 -11.01 -24.89
N GLY A 283 -11.50 -11.90 -25.65
CA GLY A 283 -12.96 -12.01 -25.85
C GLY A 283 -13.78 -10.84 -26.43
N ALA A 284 -13.28 -9.61 -26.43
CA ALA A 284 -14.03 -8.42 -26.74
C ALA A 284 -13.87 -8.00 -28.22
N PRO A 285 -14.92 -7.46 -28.86
CA PRO A 285 -14.83 -6.74 -30.13
C PRO A 285 -13.69 -5.72 -30.10
N VAL A 286 -13.00 -5.52 -31.24
CA VAL A 286 -11.85 -4.60 -31.36
C VAL A 286 -12.15 -3.19 -30.84
N ALA A 287 -13.38 -2.72 -31.00
CA ALA A 287 -13.84 -1.41 -30.51
C ALA A 287 -13.87 -1.27 -28.97
N LEU A 288 -13.83 -2.38 -28.22
CA LEU A 288 -13.84 -2.41 -26.76
C LEU A 288 -12.46 -2.74 -26.16
N ARG A 289 -11.46 -3.03 -27.00
CA ARG A 289 -10.14 -3.39 -26.49
C ARG A 289 -9.36 -2.14 -26.07
N GLU A 290 -8.85 -2.19 -24.85
CA GLU A 290 -8.01 -1.13 -24.31
C GLU A 290 -6.58 -1.28 -24.85
N PRO A 291 -5.93 -0.18 -25.28
CA PRO A 291 -4.50 -0.21 -25.51
C PRO A 291 -3.80 -0.40 -24.17
N VAL A 292 -2.99 -1.44 -24.09
CA VAL A 292 -2.08 -1.75 -23.00
C VAL A 292 -0.69 -1.36 -23.45
N VAL A 293 -0.12 -0.38 -22.76
CA VAL A 293 1.28 -0.01 -22.93
C VAL A 293 2.04 -0.71 -21.81
N ARG A 294 2.82 -1.73 -22.18
CA ARG A 294 3.74 -2.36 -21.24
C ARG A 294 4.93 -1.42 -21.05
N ALA A 295 5.42 -1.30 -19.83
CA ALA A 295 6.68 -0.61 -19.63
C ALA A 295 7.82 -1.61 -19.83
N GLU A 296 8.82 -1.27 -20.65
CA GLU A 296 10.01 -2.07 -20.88
C GLU A 296 11.23 -1.45 -20.19
N ARG A 297 12.25 -2.24 -19.88
CA ARG A 297 13.50 -1.71 -19.29
C ARG A 297 14.25 -0.84 -20.30
N GLY A 298 14.72 0.34 -19.86
CA GLY A 298 15.55 1.23 -20.66
C GLY A 298 16.99 0.72 -20.92
N PRO A 299 17.73 1.33 -21.86
CA PRO A 299 19.05 0.85 -22.32
C PRO A 299 20.23 1.11 -21.36
N GLU A 300 20.09 1.92 -20.30
CA GLU A 300 21.17 2.31 -19.37
C GLU A 300 21.56 1.22 -18.35
N ARG A 301 21.63 -0.03 -18.81
CA ARG A 301 21.71 -1.23 -17.97
C ARG A 301 23.07 -1.49 -17.29
N LEU A 302 24.11 -0.70 -17.58
CA LEU A 302 25.49 -1.10 -17.29
C LEU A 302 26.36 0.05 -16.74
N ALA A 303 25.78 0.99 -15.99
CA ALA A 303 26.60 1.88 -15.19
C ALA A 303 27.04 1.15 -13.92
N LEU A 304 28.26 0.61 -13.92
CA LEU A 304 28.97 0.23 -12.69
C LEU A 304 28.98 1.44 -11.75
N ARG A 305 28.14 1.41 -10.71
CA ARG A 305 28.33 2.23 -9.51
C ARG A 305 28.90 1.31 -8.45
N ASP A 306 29.89 1.81 -7.71
CA ASP A 306 30.76 1.30 -6.62
C ASP A 306 30.55 -0.10 -5.99
N ARG A 307 29.47 -0.82 -6.24
CA ARG A 307 29.26 -2.22 -5.88
C ARG A 307 28.87 -3.18 -7.01
N GLY A 308 28.65 -2.81 -8.28
CA GLY A 308 28.36 -3.79 -9.38
C GLY A 308 27.00 -3.62 -10.08
N VAL A 309 26.50 -4.67 -10.77
CA VAL A 309 25.24 -4.66 -11.55
C VAL A 309 24.04 -4.23 -10.68
N ARG A 310 23.18 -3.36 -11.22
CA ARG A 310 21.90 -2.93 -10.62
C ARG A 310 20.83 -3.96 -10.97
N LEU A 311 20.39 -4.74 -9.98
CA LEU A 311 19.31 -5.72 -10.12
C LEU A 311 18.00 -5.13 -9.60
N ARG A 312 16.89 -5.62 -10.16
CA ARG A 312 15.55 -5.36 -9.65
C ARG A 312 15.04 -6.56 -8.85
N TRP A 313 14.64 -6.30 -7.63
CA TRP A 313 14.19 -7.29 -6.65
C TRP A 313 12.69 -7.14 -6.40
N SER A 314 11.92 -8.22 -6.53
CA SER A 314 10.62 -8.33 -5.86
C SER A 314 10.80 -9.02 -4.51
N ILE A 315 10.32 -8.37 -3.44
CA ILE A 315 10.22 -8.97 -2.10
C ILE A 315 8.78 -9.40 -1.89
N ARG A 316 8.53 -10.69 -1.75
CA ARG A 316 7.20 -11.27 -1.60
C ARG A 316 6.93 -11.60 -0.14
N ILE A 317 5.80 -11.09 0.37
CA ILE A 317 5.37 -11.26 1.77
C ILE A 317 3.98 -11.88 1.88
N ALA A 318 3.67 -12.45 3.05
CA ALA A 318 2.37 -13.06 3.32
C ALA A 318 1.27 -12.06 3.72
N ALA A 319 1.63 -10.78 3.93
CA ALA A 319 0.65 -9.74 4.25
C ALA A 319 -0.33 -9.53 3.09
N HIS A 320 -1.61 -9.36 3.43
CA HIS A 320 -2.65 -9.00 2.47
C HIS A 320 -2.48 -7.56 1.95
N PRO A 321 -2.97 -7.22 0.77
CA PRO A 321 -2.99 -5.87 0.25
C PRO A 321 -3.96 -4.99 1.03
N GLY A 322 -3.74 -3.67 0.92
CA GLY A 322 -4.62 -2.66 1.50
C GLY A 322 -4.45 -2.49 3.02
N PRO A 323 -5.31 -1.67 3.65
CA PRO A 323 -5.06 -1.13 4.98
C PRO A 323 -4.81 -2.18 6.06
N GLY A 324 -5.47 -3.34 5.97
CA GLY A 324 -5.34 -4.41 6.96
C GLY A 324 -3.97 -5.09 6.97
N GLY A 325 -3.34 -5.29 5.81
CA GLY A 325 -2.00 -5.88 5.71
C GLY A 325 -0.87 -4.86 5.65
N ASP A 326 -1.19 -3.61 5.31
CA ASP A 326 -0.27 -2.47 5.39
C ASP A 326 0.35 -2.25 6.78
N ASP A 327 -0.37 -2.70 7.81
CA ASP A 327 0.00 -2.59 9.23
C ASP A 327 0.56 -3.93 9.79
N TRP A 328 0.80 -4.94 8.95
CA TRP A 328 1.43 -6.21 9.35
C TRP A 328 2.94 -6.07 9.52
N GLY A 329 3.50 -6.89 10.42
CA GLY A 329 4.94 -6.93 10.67
C GLY A 329 5.76 -7.24 9.41
N ASP A 330 5.29 -8.15 8.57
CA ASP A 330 5.93 -8.53 7.30
C ASP A 330 6.12 -7.33 6.37
N THR A 331 5.13 -6.42 6.34
CA THR A 331 5.18 -5.21 5.51
C THR A 331 6.27 -4.26 5.98
N PHE A 332 6.41 -4.04 7.29
CA PHE A 332 7.50 -3.23 7.83
C PHE A 332 8.87 -3.89 7.61
N PHE A 333 8.97 -5.20 7.83
CA PHE A 333 10.20 -5.96 7.59
C PHE A 333 10.65 -5.87 6.12
N ALA A 334 9.73 -6.05 5.18
CA ALA A 334 10.03 -5.94 3.75
C ALA A 334 10.43 -4.51 3.35
N ARG A 335 9.79 -3.48 3.91
CA ARG A 335 10.16 -2.07 3.67
C ARG A 335 11.57 -1.74 4.17
N ASP A 336 11.95 -2.26 5.34
CA ASP A 336 13.29 -2.05 5.90
C ASP A 336 14.36 -2.80 5.10
N LEU A 337 14.08 -4.03 4.68
CA LEU A 337 14.94 -4.77 3.75
C LEU A 337 15.04 -4.11 2.37
N ALA A 338 13.93 -3.58 1.84
CA ALA A 338 13.91 -2.85 0.58
C ALA A 338 14.77 -1.59 0.66
N THR A 339 14.66 -0.83 1.75
CA THR A 339 15.50 0.34 2.01
C THR A 339 16.99 -0.04 2.06
N ALA A 340 17.33 -1.13 2.73
CA ALA A 340 18.69 -1.65 2.78
C ALA A 340 19.22 -2.04 1.39
N LEU A 341 18.47 -2.81 0.59
CA LEU A 341 18.84 -3.17 -0.78
C LEU A 341 18.98 -1.94 -1.69
N ARG A 342 18.09 -0.94 -1.56
CA ARG A 342 18.19 0.33 -2.28
C ARG A 342 19.44 1.12 -1.89
N SER A 343 19.87 1.11 -0.63
CA SER A 343 21.14 1.73 -0.23
C SER A 343 22.36 1.06 -0.85
N LEU A 344 22.22 -0.20 -1.31
CA LEU A 344 23.22 -0.95 -2.07
C LEU A 344 23.09 -0.73 -3.60
N GLY A 345 22.27 0.24 -4.02
CA GLY A 345 22.06 0.62 -5.42
C GLY A 345 21.10 -0.29 -6.18
N GLN A 346 20.33 -1.15 -5.51
CA GLN A 346 19.35 -2.04 -6.14
C GLN A 346 18.00 -1.35 -6.35
N GLU A 347 17.21 -1.85 -7.29
CA GLU A 347 15.78 -1.52 -7.42
C GLU A 347 14.97 -2.55 -6.65
N VAL A 348 13.93 -2.12 -5.95
CA VAL A 348 13.15 -3.03 -5.10
C VAL A 348 11.68 -2.65 -5.15
N VAL A 349 10.82 -3.66 -5.26
CA VAL A 349 9.37 -3.58 -5.12
C VAL A 349 8.91 -4.60 -4.08
N VAL A 350 7.79 -4.35 -3.40
CA VAL A 350 7.21 -5.26 -2.41
C VAL A 350 5.88 -5.81 -2.92
N ASP A 351 5.77 -7.13 -2.95
CA ASP A 351 4.57 -7.85 -3.34
C ASP A 351 3.83 -8.39 -2.12
N HIS A 352 2.61 -7.89 -1.94
CA HIS A 352 1.62 -8.50 -1.05
C HIS A 352 1.12 -9.82 -1.63
N ARG A 353 0.46 -10.63 -0.79
CA ARG A 353 0.04 -12.00 -1.10
C ARG A 353 -0.70 -12.13 -2.44
N GLU A 354 -1.62 -11.22 -2.72
CA GLU A 354 -2.45 -11.23 -3.93
C GLU A 354 -1.69 -10.70 -5.16
N SER A 355 -0.52 -10.07 -4.97
CA SER A 355 0.34 -9.48 -6.00
C SER A 355 1.57 -10.35 -6.33
N HIS A 356 1.72 -11.54 -5.74
CA HIS A 356 2.89 -12.42 -5.99
C HIS A 356 3.09 -12.79 -7.47
N VAL A 357 2.01 -12.71 -8.26
CA VAL A 357 2.02 -12.89 -9.72
C VAL A 357 1.55 -11.59 -10.35
N ARG A 358 2.42 -10.95 -11.15
CA ARG A 358 2.11 -9.68 -11.82
C ARG A 358 2.32 -9.81 -13.34
N PRO A 359 1.34 -10.34 -14.10
CA PRO A 359 1.55 -10.67 -15.52
C PRO A 359 1.98 -9.48 -16.40
N ALA A 360 1.67 -8.25 -15.98
CA ALA A 360 2.05 -7.03 -16.71
C ALA A 360 3.51 -6.60 -16.46
N SER A 361 4.12 -6.96 -15.33
CA SER A 361 5.36 -6.33 -14.84
C SER A 361 6.40 -7.29 -14.25
N GLU A 362 6.06 -8.52 -13.89
CA GLU A 362 6.99 -9.46 -13.23
C GLU A 362 8.21 -9.83 -14.09
N HIS A 363 8.05 -9.85 -15.41
CA HIS A 363 9.14 -10.04 -16.38
C HIS A 363 10.25 -8.98 -16.26
N LEU A 364 10.00 -7.87 -15.56
CA LEU A 364 10.98 -6.85 -15.27
C LEU A 364 11.86 -7.22 -14.09
N ASP A 365 11.60 -8.24 -13.27
CA ASP A 365 12.39 -8.53 -12.07
C ASP A 365 13.57 -9.45 -12.37
N ASP A 366 14.75 -9.14 -11.82
CA ASP A 366 15.93 -10.02 -11.93
C ASP A 366 15.96 -11.08 -10.82
N VAL A 367 15.39 -10.75 -9.66
CA VAL A 367 15.41 -11.54 -8.43
C VAL A 367 14.03 -11.52 -7.78
N ALA A 368 13.52 -12.69 -7.40
CA ALA A 368 12.31 -12.84 -6.60
C ALA A 368 12.69 -13.42 -5.23
N LEU A 369 12.63 -12.59 -4.19
CA LEU A 369 12.89 -12.96 -2.81
C LEU A 369 11.58 -13.23 -2.07
N THR A 370 11.33 -14.48 -1.71
CA THR A 370 10.19 -14.86 -0.85
C THR A 370 10.61 -14.80 0.62
N LEU A 371 10.02 -13.87 1.36
CA LEU A 371 10.06 -13.88 2.83
C LEU A 371 9.01 -14.87 3.32
N ARG A 372 9.44 -16.11 3.53
CA ARG A 372 8.55 -17.23 3.79
C ARG A 372 8.11 -17.22 5.25
N GLY A 373 6.86 -16.77 5.43
CA GLY A 373 6.12 -16.73 6.68
C GLY A 373 5.07 -17.84 6.75
N LEU A 374 3.80 -17.52 6.44
CA LEU A 374 2.69 -18.49 6.45
C LEU A 374 2.43 -19.15 5.08
N ASP A 375 2.58 -18.39 4.00
CA ASP A 375 2.16 -18.83 2.67
C ASP A 375 3.30 -19.39 1.81
N ASP A 376 3.03 -20.52 1.16
CA ASP A 376 3.82 -21.02 0.04
C ASP A 376 3.54 -20.16 -1.21
N THR A 377 4.61 -19.65 -1.83
CA THR A 377 4.56 -18.67 -2.90
C THR A 377 5.07 -19.26 -4.22
N PRO A 378 4.36 -19.07 -5.36
CA PRO A 378 4.84 -19.51 -6.66
C PRO A 378 6.18 -18.89 -7.03
N VAL A 379 7.13 -19.68 -7.55
CA VAL A 379 8.41 -19.17 -8.04
C VAL A 379 8.25 -18.39 -9.35
N HIS A 380 9.13 -17.42 -9.59
CA HIS A 380 9.20 -16.64 -10.81
C HIS A 380 10.07 -17.32 -11.87
N PRO A 381 9.52 -17.80 -13.00
CA PRO A 381 10.27 -18.65 -13.93
C PRO A 381 11.48 -18.00 -14.61
N ALA A 382 11.53 -16.66 -14.70
CA ALA A 382 12.59 -15.92 -15.39
C ALA A 382 13.54 -15.14 -14.46
N ALA A 383 13.38 -15.27 -13.13
CA ALA A 383 14.22 -14.57 -12.15
C ALA A 383 15.05 -15.58 -11.35
N THR A 384 16.06 -15.09 -10.64
CA THR A 384 16.70 -15.88 -9.57
C THR A 384 15.75 -15.92 -8.37
N ASN A 385 15.30 -17.11 -8.00
CA ASN A 385 14.35 -17.33 -6.91
C ASN A 385 15.11 -17.57 -5.60
N VAL A 386 14.90 -16.68 -4.62
CA VAL A 386 15.52 -16.74 -3.30
C VAL A 386 14.45 -16.99 -2.26
N LEU A 387 14.61 -18.04 -1.46
CA LEU A 387 13.77 -18.31 -0.31
C LEU A 387 14.48 -17.84 0.95
N TRP A 388 13.77 -17.10 1.80
CA TRP A 388 14.20 -16.84 3.16
C TRP A 388 13.09 -17.23 4.13
N VAL A 389 13.25 -18.39 4.78
CA VAL A 389 12.34 -18.86 5.82
C VAL A 389 12.54 -18.01 7.07
N ILE A 390 11.56 -17.18 7.40
CA ILE A 390 11.63 -16.26 8.55
C ILE A 390 10.81 -16.76 9.74
N SER A 391 9.82 -17.63 9.52
CA SER A 391 8.99 -18.23 10.57
C SER A 391 8.34 -19.52 10.07
N HIS A 392 7.62 -20.19 10.97
CA HIS A 392 6.81 -21.39 10.68
C HIS A 392 7.54 -22.54 9.96
N PRO A 393 8.66 -23.02 10.51
CA PRO A 393 9.47 -24.07 9.88
C PRO A 393 8.70 -25.37 9.59
N ASP A 394 7.66 -25.68 10.36
CA ASP A 394 6.84 -26.89 10.17
C ASP A 394 6.00 -26.87 8.89
N LEU A 395 5.79 -25.68 8.30
CA LEU A 395 5.02 -25.52 7.07
C LEU A 395 5.89 -25.64 5.80
N VAL A 396 7.21 -25.76 5.93
CA VAL A 396 8.14 -25.77 4.80
C VAL A 396 8.51 -27.20 4.44
N SER A 397 8.19 -27.60 3.22
CA SER A 397 8.47 -28.95 2.70
C SER A 397 9.77 -29.02 1.90
N ALA A 398 10.33 -30.22 1.75
CA ALA A 398 11.49 -30.45 0.87
C ALA A 398 11.19 -30.10 -0.60
N ASP A 399 9.98 -30.42 -1.07
CA ASP A 399 9.51 -30.08 -2.43
C ASP A 399 9.41 -28.57 -2.62
N GLU A 400 9.09 -27.80 -1.57
CA GLU A 400 9.14 -26.35 -1.60
C GLU A 400 10.57 -25.82 -1.70
N LEU A 401 11.47 -26.30 -0.85
CA LEU A 401 12.89 -25.91 -0.88
C LEU A 401 13.53 -26.17 -2.25
N ALA A 402 13.16 -27.26 -2.91
CA ALA A 402 13.68 -27.66 -4.21
C ALA A 402 13.29 -26.71 -5.36
N ARG A 403 12.25 -25.86 -5.20
CA ARG A 403 11.82 -24.92 -6.24
C ARG A 403 12.71 -23.68 -6.35
N TYR A 404 13.45 -23.35 -5.30
CA TYR A 404 14.23 -22.12 -5.22
C TYR A 404 15.67 -22.33 -5.68
N ASP A 405 16.34 -21.26 -6.13
CA ASP A 405 17.75 -21.31 -6.52
C ASP A 405 18.65 -21.20 -5.28
N LEU A 406 18.29 -20.29 -4.38
CA LEU A 406 18.99 -20.01 -3.11
C LEU A 406 18.02 -20.14 -1.94
N ARG A 407 18.49 -20.71 -0.82
CA ARG A 407 17.68 -20.92 0.39
C ARG A 407 18.40 -20.36 1.61
N PHE A 408 17.65 -19.63 2.42
CA PHE A 408 18.08 -19.09 3.70
C PHE A 408 17.05 -19.39 4.78
N ALA A 409 17.49 -19.45 6.04
CA ALA A 409 16.58 -19.59 7.17
C ALA A 409 17.03 -18.81 8.40
N ALA A 410 16.07 -18.22 9.11
CA ALA A 410 16.29 -17.48 10.36
C ALA A 410 16.52 -18.38 11.59
N GLY A 411 16.40 -19.70 11.45
CA GLY A 411 16.78 -20.69 12.47
C GLY A 411 18.01 -21.49 12.05
N PRO A 412 19.21 -21.21 12.60
CA PRO A 412 20.43 -21.94 12.23
C PRO A 412 20.36 -23.45 12.48
N VAL A 413 19.77 -23.87 13.60
CA VAL A 413 19.60 -25.28 13.96
C VAL A 413 18.73 -26.01 12.93
N TRP A 414 17.64 -25.37 12.50
CA TRP A 414 16.78 -25.89 11.45
C TRP A 414 17.50 -25.96 10.09
N ALA A 415 18.24 -24.90 9.73
CA ALA A 415 18.97 -24.84 8.47
C ALA A 415 19.97 -25.99 8.33
N ASP A 416 20.77 -26.26 9.37
CA ASP A 416 21.73 -27.36 9.39
C ASP A 416 21.04 -28.73 9.29
N ARG A 417 20.00 -28.93 10.10
CA ARG A 417 19.22 -30.18 10.11
C ARG A 417 18.58 -30.47 8.76
N VAL A 418 17.86 -29.49 8.20
CA VAL A 418 17.13 -29.64 6.94
C VAL A 418 18.10 -29.77 5.75
N SER A 419 19.25 -29.09 5.79
CA SER A 419 20.30 -29.29 4.77
C SER A 419 20.82 -30.73 4.78
N ALA A 420 21.04 -31.31 5.95
CA ALA A 420 21.49 -32.70 6.09
C ALA A 420 20.40 -33.71 5.67
N GLU A 421 19.14 -33.45 6.01
CA GLU A 421 18.01 -34.34 5.70
C GLU A 421 17.64 -34.33 4.21
N THR A 422 17.68 -33.17 3.56
CA THR A 422 17.22 -33.00 2.17
C THR A 422 18.34 -33.01 1.13
N GLY A 423 19.58 -32.76 1.54
CA GLY A 423 20.72 -32.53 0.64
C GLY A 423 20.68 -31.17 -0.08
N LEU A 424 19.70 -30.32 0.24
CA LEU A 424 19.59 -28.96 -0.30
C LEU A 424 20.27 -27.99 0.66
N GLU A 425 21.24 -27.21 0.17
CA GLU A 425 21.91 -26.20 1.01
C GLU A 425 20.92 -25.11 1.43
N VAL A 426 20.73 -24.95 2.74
CA VAL A 426 20.00 -23.85 3.39
C VAL A 426 20.98 -23.08 4.26
N ALA A 427 21.29 -21.84 3.89
CA ALA A 427 22.23 -21.01 4.64
C ALA A 427 21.55 -20.29 5.82
N PRO A 428 22.14 -20.30 7.03
CA PRO A 428 21.63 -19.49 8.14
C PRO A 428 21.66 -17.99 7.82
N LEU A 429 20.52 -17.31 7.98
CA LEU A 429 20.38 -15.86 7.86
C LEU A 429 19.32 -15.38 8.86
N LEU A 430 19.77 -14.92 10.02
CA LEU A 430 18.91 -14.40 11.08
C LEU A 430 18.09 -13.20 10.60
N GLN A 431 16.96 -12.94 11.25
CA GLN A 431 16.20 -11.69 11.07
C GLN A 431 17.02 -10.44 11.47
N ALA A 432 16.43 -9.25 11.41
CA ALA A 432 17.19 -7.99 11.47
C ALA A 432 16.41 -6.84 12.12
N THR A 433 17.10 -5.71 12.29
CA THR A 433 16.50 -4.47 12.80
C THR A 433 16.92 -3.29 11.94
N ASP A 434 16.12 -2.23 11.96
CA ASP A 434 16.49 -0.93 11.37
C ASP A 434 17.10 -0.02 12.45
N PRO A 435 18.43 0.11 12.54
CA PRO A 435 19.07 0.95 13.56
C PRO A 435 18.83 2.46 13.35
N ALA A 436 18.27 2.90 12.22
CA ALA A 436 17.82 4.28 12.07
C ALA A 436 16.53 4.55 12.85
N ARG A 437 15.70 3.51 13.06
CA ARG A 437 14.43 3.57 13.81
C ARG A 437 14.58 3.02 15.24
N PHE A 438 15.12 1.82 15.37
CA PHE A 438 15.33 1.10 16.62
C PHE A 438 16.76 1.31 17.11
N HIS A 439 16.94 2.37 17.88
CA HIS A 439 18.22 2.69 18.51
C HIS A 439 18.01 3.18 19.95
N PRO A 440 19.07 3.19 20.78
CA PRO A 440 19.00 3.77 22.12
C PRO A 440 18.67 5.26 22.07
N GLY A 441 17.98 5.74 23.10
CA GLY A 441 17.52 7.12 23.19
C GLY A 441 16.85 7.40 24.53
N ALA A 442 16.35 8.62 24.71
CA ALA A 442 15.58 8.96 25.88
C ALA A 442 14.25 8.18 25.92
N ALA A 443 13.80 7.87 27.13
CA ALA A 443 12.43 7.41 27.36
C ALA A 443 11.44 8.50 26.93
N ALA A 444 10.30 8.09 26.40
CA ALA A 444 9.27 9.00 25.95
C ALA A 444 8.32 9.33 27.11
N PRO A 445 7.98 10.61 27.34
CA PRO A 445 7.14 11.01 28.47
C PRO A 445 5.78 10.31 28.50
N GLU A 446 5.20 9.98 27.34
CA GLU A 446 3.94 9.25 27.23
C GLU A 446 3.99 7.81 27.78
N TYR A 447 5.18 7.26 27.99
CA TYR A 447 5.42 5.90 28.50
C TYR A 447 6.29 5.88 29.78
N ALA A 448 6.41 7.01 30.49
CA ALA A 448 7.38 7.19 31.58
C ALA A 448 7.23 6.20 32.76
N ASP A 449 6.03 5.65 32.97
CA ASP A 449 5.72 4.71 34.07
C ASP A 449 5.53 3.26 33.57
N LEU A 450 5.99 2.94 32.37
CA LEU A 450 5.79 1.62 31.77
C LEU A 450 6.75 0.57 32.37
N ASP A 451 6.24 -0.27 33.29
CA ASP A 451 7.05 -1.33 33.91
C ASP A 451 7.32 -2.48 32.92
N THR A 452 6.29 -3.25 32.59
CA THR A 452 6.42 -4.42 31.71
C THR A 452 5.50 -4.28 30.50
N ALA A 453 6.05 -4.41 29.29
CA ALA A 453 5.31 -4.17 28.05
C ALA A 453 5.30 -5.39 27.13
N PHE A 454 4.15 -5.64 26.51
CA PHE A 454 4.00 -6.64 25.47
C PHE A 454 3.25 -6.09 24.27
N VAL A 455 3.80 -6.29 23.07
CA VAL A 455 3.16 -5.84 21.83
C VAL A 455 2.99 -7.00 20.87
N GLY A 456 1.75 -7.46 20.69
CA GLY A 456 1.35 -8.37 19.63
C GLY A 456 0.00 -9.03 19.88
N LYS A 457 -0.64 -9.47 18.80
CA LYS A 457 -1.97 -10.09 18.79
C LYS A 457 -1.99 -11.43 19.53
N THR A 458 -3.16 -11.88 20.00
CA THR A 458 -3.30 -13.18 20.68
C THR A 458 -2.87 -14.36 19.82
N ARG A 459 -3.05 -14.28 18.49
CA ARG A 459 -2.92 -15.42 17.56
C ARG A 459 -3.97 -16.50 17.82
N GLU A 460 -5.15 -16.11 18.32
CA GLU A 460 -6.24 -17.02 18.74
C GLU A 460 -5.83 -18.00 19.86
N VAL A 461 -4.68 -17.79 20.49
CA VAL A 461 -4.18 -18.56 21.64
C VAL A 461 -3.85 -17.61 22.78
N PHE A 462 -3.93 -18.11 24.02
CA PHE A 462 -3.47 -17.30 25.14
C PHE A 462 -1.94 -17.38 25.24
N ARG A 463 -1.28 -16.33 24.75
CA ARG A 463 0.19 -16.23 24.63
C ARG A 463 0.88 -16.56 25.97
N PRO A 464 1.75 -17.60 26.04
CA PRO A 464 2.33 -18.09 27.28
C PRO A 464 2.98 -16.99 28.14
N VAL A 465 3.71 -16.07 27.52
CA VAL A 465 4.39 -14.99 28.26
C VAL A 465 3.43 -13.99 28.91
N VAL A 466 2.29 -13.73 28.28
CA VAL A 466 1.24 -12.87 28.86
C VAL A 466 0.54 -13.58 30.00
N ARG A 467 0.21 -14.86 29.82
CA ARG A 467 -0.38 -15.70 30.88
C ARG A 467 0.54 -15.75 32.09
N ASP A 468 1.83 -16.00 31.88
CA ASP A 468 2.82 -16.12 32.95
C ASP A 468 3.03 -14.78 33.65
N ALA A 469 3.04 -13.65 32.91
CA ALA A 469 3.11 -12.31 33.49
C ALA A 469 1.89 -11.96 34.36
N VAL A 470 0.68 -12.31 33.91
CA VAL A 470 -0.55 -12.14 34.69
C VAL A 470 -0.52 -13.02 35.95
N ALA A 471 -0.11 -14.29 35.83
CA ALA A 471 0.03 -15.20 36.96
C ALA A 471 1.14 -14.76 37.95
N ALA A 472 2.18 -14.11 37.44
CA ALA A 472 3.24 -13.53 38.24
C ALA A 472 2.79 -12.27 39.02
N GLY A 473 1.67 -11.66 38.63
CA GLY A 473 1.17 -10.41 39.21
C GLY A 473 1.99 -9.19 38.79
N LEU A 474 2.54 -9.19 37.57
CA LEU A 474 3.34 -8.08 37.05
C LEU A 474 2.48 -6.87 36.69
N ASP A 475 3.07 -5.68 36.77
CA ASP A 475 2.49 -4.46 36.19
C ASP A 475 2.68 -4.50 34.66
N LEU A 476 1.70 -5.12 34.01
CA LEU A 476 1.74 -5.46 32.59
C LEU A 476 0.86 -4.51 31.77
N ALA A 477 1.42 -4.00 30.68
CA ALA A 477 0.69 -3.34 29.62
C ALA A 477 0.79 -4.15 28.32
N VAL A 478 -0.37 -4.44 27.72
CA VAL A 478 -0.48 -5.22 26.49
C VAL A 478 -1.10 -4.38 25.38
N TRP A 479 -0.47 -4.40 24.21
CA TRP A 479 -1.05 -3.91 22.96
C TRP A 479 -1.19 -5.03 21.94
N GLY A 480 -2.34 -5.09 21.27
CA GLY A 480 -2.61 -6.03 20.18
C GLY A 480 -4.07 -6.41 20.07
N GLU A 481 -4.49 -6.79 18.87
CA GLU A 481 -5.84 -7.29 18.63
C GLU A 481 -6.10 -8.65 19.30
N GLY A 482 -7.33 -8.86 19.76
CA GLY A 482 -7.82 -10.13 20.29
C GLY A 482 -7.69 -10.29 21.81
N TRP A 483 -7.15 -9.29 22.51
CA TRP A 483 -6.97 -9.29 23.97
C TRP A 483 -8.21 -8.81 24.74
N GLU A 484 -9.21 -8.27 24.05
CA GLU A 484 -10.43 -7.70 24.61
C GLU A 484 -11.18 -8.70 25.49
N GLY A 485 -11.37 -8.35 26.76
CA GLY A 485 -12.07 -9.19 27.73
C GLY A 485 -11.29 -10.42 28.22
N LEU A 486 -10.05 -10.63 27.75
CA LEU A 486 -9.20 -11.77 28.17
C LEU A 486 -8.22 -11.42 29.30
N LEU A 487 -7.95 -10.12 29.50
CA LEU A 487 -6.96 -9.63 30.47
C LEU A 487 -7.64 -8.88 31.63
N PRO A 488 -6.99 -8.82 32.81
CA PRO A 488 -7.45 -7.97 33.91
C PRO A 488 -7.67 -6.52 33.48
N GLU A 489 -8.56 -5.82 34.18
CA GLU A 489 -8.88 -4.42 33.89
C GLU A 489 -7.61 -3.55 33.91
N GLY A 490 -7.46 -2.72 32.88
CA GLY A 490 -6.31 -1.83 32.73
C GLY A 490 -5.06 -2.47 32.09
N VAL A 491 -4.98 -3.80 31.93
CA VAL A 491 -3.80 -4.43 31.30
C VAL A 491 -3.78 -4.22 29.78
N HIS A 492 -4.93 -4.37 29.11
CA HIS A 492 -5.05 -4.12 27.67
C HIS A 492 -5.09 -2.60 27.41
N ARG A 493 -4.07 -2.08 26.72
CA ARG A 493 -3.88 -0.64 26.47
C ARG A 493 -4.27 -0.19 25.06
N GLY A 494 -4.51 -1.11 24.14
CA GLY A 494 -4.99 -0.81 22.79
C GLY A 494 -4.69 -1.91 21.78
N VAL A 495 -5.37 -1.88 20.65
CA VAL A 495 -5.31 -2.95 19.64
C VAL A 495 -4.09 -2.87 18.73
N PHE A 496 -3.40 -1.72 18.72
CA PHE A 496 -2.34 -1.41 17.78
C PHE A 496 -1.37 -0.36 18.35
N VAL A 497 -0.11 -0.44 17.95
CA VAL A 497 0.90 0.61 18.15
C VAL A 497 1.53 0.88 16.79
N ALA A 498 1.54 2.15 16.36
CA ALA A 498 2.17 2.54 15.11
C ALA A 498 3.66 2.15 15.10
N ASN A 499 4.17 1.67 13.97
CA ASN A 499 5.54 1.17 13.89
C ASN A 499 6.59 2.22 14.31
N ASP A 500 6.37 3.50 13.97
CA ASP A 500 7.25 4.62 14.36
C ASP A 500 7.22 4.93 15.87
N ALA A 501 6.17 4.52 16.59
CA ALA A 501 6.05 4.69 18.03
C ALA A 501 6.66 3.51 18.83
N LEU A 502 6.85 2.35 18.20
CA LEU A 502 7.42 1.16 18.85
C LEU A 502 8.79 1.40 19.50
N PRO A 503 9.76 2.10 18.86
CA PRO A 503 11.05 2.34 19.49
C PRO A 503 10.93 3.12 20.80
N ALA A 504 10.06 4.13 20.84
CA ALA A 504 9.81 4.93 22.03
C ALA A 504 9.20 4.08 23.16
N LEU A 505 8.24 3.22 22.83
CA LEU A 505 7.64 2.27 23.77
C LEU A 505 8.71 1.31 24.34
N TYR A 506 9.53 0.70 23.48
CA TYR A 506 10.57 -0.25 23.91
C TYR A 506 11.65 0.41 24.78
N ARG A 507 12.08 1.64 24.46
CA ARG A 507 13.04 2.39 25.28
C ARG A 507 12.51 2.74 26.67
N SER A 508 11.20 2.93 26.77
CA SER A 508 10.55 3.41 28.00
C SER A 508 10.13 2.26 28.92
N ALA A 509 9.82 1.10 28.37
CA ALA A 509 9.52 -0.09 29.16
C ALA A 509 10.74 -0.52 29.98
N ARG A 510 10.53 -0.80 31.29
CA ARG A 510 11.59 -1.40 32.13
C ARG A 510 11.94 -2.81 31.64
N VAL A 511 10.93 -3.58 31.23
CA VAL A 511 11.07 -4.89 30.60
C VAL A 511 10.12 -5.01 29.41
N VAL A 512 10.63 -5.49 28.28
CA VAL A 512 9.82 -5.90 27.13
C VAL A 512 9.66 -7.42 27.16
N LEU A 513 8.43 -7.91 26.98
CA LEU A 513 8.13 -9.33 26.89
C LEU A 513 8.03 -9.78 25.43
N ASN A 514 8.45 -11.02 25.19
CA ASN A 514 8.33 -11.66 23.89
C ASN A 514 7.99 -13.15 24.06
N ASP A 515 7.30 -13.72 23.07
CA ASP A 515 7.22 -15.16 22.87
C ASP A 515 7.22 -15.52 21.38
N HIS A 516 7.49 -16.79 21.12
CA HIS A 516 7.50 -17.37 19.78
C HIS A 516 6.29 -18.29 19.59
N TRP A 517 6.12 -18.74 18.34
CA TRP A 517 5.35 -19.96 18.10
C TRP A 517 6.18 -21.18 18.53
N ASP A 518 5.51 -22.27 18.92
CA ASP A 518 6.19 -23.46 19.44
C ASP A 518 7.20 -24.06 18.45
N ASP A 519 6.85 -24.07 17.16
CA ASP A 519 7.73 -24.52 16.07
C ASP A 519 8.96 -23.63 15.92
N MET A 520 8.78 -22.32 15.97
CA MET A 520 9.87 -21.35 15.94
C MET A 520 10.82 -21.49 17.14
N ALA A 521 10.27 -21.59 18.36
CA ALA A 521 11.08 -21.74 19.57
C ALA A 521 11.91 -23.02 19.54
N ARG A 522 11.27 -24.15 19.17
CA ARG A 522 11.89 -25.47 19.09
C ARG A 522 13.04 -25.51 18.08
N ASP A 523 12.87 -24.88 16.93
CA ASP A 523 13.80 -24.96 15.80
C ASP A 523 14.79 -23.77 15.71
N GLY A 524 14.82 -22.90 16.73
CA GLY A 524 15.80 -21.82 16.85
C GLY A 524 15.51 -20.57 16.01
N PHE A 525 14.26 -20.35 15.60
CA PHE A 525 13.85 -19.15 14.89
C PHE A 525 13.59 -17.99 15.86
N VAL A 526 14.50 -17.02 15.85
CA VAL A 526 14.41 -15.81 16.67
C VAL A 526 13.50 -14.78 15.98
N SER A 527 12.42 -14.37 16.65
CA SER A 527 11.45 -13.39 16.13
C SER A 527 12.04 -11.97 16.00
N ASN A 528 11.54 -11.19 15.02
CA ASN A 528 12.03 -9.83 14.77
C ASN A 528 11.98 -8.91 15.99
N ARG A 529 10.95 -9.07 16.82
CA ARG A 529 10.71 -8.23 18.01
C ARG A 529 11.94 -8.21 18.93
N LEU A 530 12.64 -9.33 19.03
CA LEU A 530 13.86 -9.41 19.85
C LEU A 530 14.96 -8.49 19.30
N PHE A 531 15.17 -8.47 17.98
CA PHE A 531 16.15 -7.59 17.33
C PHE A 531 15.78 -6.12 17.53
N ASP A 532 14.52 -5.75 17.27
CA ASP A 532 14.03 -4.38 17.39
C ASP A 532 14.11 -3.86 18.83
N ALA A 533 13.58 -4.62 19.80
CA ALA A 533 13.60 -4.20 21.20
C ALA A 533 15.03 -4.16 21.75
N ALA A 534 15.86 -5.16 21.47
CA ALA A 534 17.25 -5.18 21.95
C ALA A 534 18.08 -4.02 21.36
N ALA A 535 17.86 -3.64 20.10
CA ALA A 535 18.55 -2.52 19.46
C ALA A 535 18.22 -1.17 20.13
N THR A 536 17.05 -1.04 20.76
CA THR A 536 16.72 0.13 21.58
C THR A 536 17.43 0.19 22.93
N GLY A 537 18.15 -0.86 23.33
CA GLY A 537 18.74 -1.00 24.67
C GLY A 537 17.75 -1.47 25.75
N ALA A 538 16.57 -1.95 25.34
CA ALA A 538 15.62 -2.57 26.25
C ALA A 538 16.17 -3.89 26.82
N LEU A 539 15.74 -4.23 28.04
CA LEU A 539 15.86 -5.60 28.54
C LEU A 539 14.63 -6.37 28.04
N VAL A 540 14.87 -7.50 27.38
CA VAL A 540 13.80 -8.34 26.82
C VAL A 540 13.81 -9.70 27.51
N LEU A 541 12.63 -10.15 27.96
CA LEU A 541 12.43 -11.50 28.49
C LEU A 541 11.60 -12.32 27.51
N THR A 542 12.03 -13.56 27.25
CA THR A 542 11.42 -14.43 26.25
C THR A 542 11.39 -15.88 26.69
N ASP A 543 10.55 -16.69 26.04
CA ASP A 543 10.61 -18.15 26.08
C ASP A 543 11.96 -18.71 25.60
N PRO A 544 12.34 -19.94 26.01
CA PRO A 544 13.63 -20.53 25.61
C PRO A 544 13.70 -20.79 24.11
N VAL A 545 14.74 -20.26 23.46
CA VAL A 545 15.06 -20.51 22.05
C VAL A 545 16.56 -20.85 21.93
N PRO A 546 16.96 -21.92 21.21
CA PRO A 546 18.37 -22.26 21.02
C PRO A 546 19.22 -21.07 20.55
N GLY A 547 20.27 -20.75 21.32
CA GLY A 547 21.24 -19.71 20.98
C GLY A 547 20.84 -18.25 21.30
N VAL A 548 19.63 -18.01 21.84
CA VAL A 548 19.12 -16.64 22.03
C VAL A 548 19.89 -15.82 23.07
N ASP A 549 20.32 -16.45 24.17
CA ASP A 549 20.96 -15.76 25.31
C ASP A 549 22.33 -15.16 24.92
N GLU A 550 23.06 -15.80 24.00
CA GLU A 550 24.36 -15.35 23.52
C GLU A 550 24.24 -14.29 22.40
N LEU A 551 23.17 -14.37 21.59
CA LEU A 551 23.00 -13.58 20.38
C LEU A 551 22.92 -12.06 20.65
N PHE A 552 22.36 -11.65 21.79
CA PHE A 552 22.04 -10.25 22.07
C PHE A 552 22.89 -9.63 23.18
N HIS A 553 24.08 -10.18 23.44
CA HIS A 553 25.03 -9.64 24.44
C HIS A 553 24.39 -9.42 25.83
N GLY A 554 23.46 -10.30 26.22
CA GLY A 554 22.71 -10.23 27.48
C GLY A 554 21.53 -9.25 27.52
N ALA A 555 21.16 -8.62 26.40
CA ALA A 555 19.95 -7.79 26.28
C ALA A 555 18.66 -8.60 26.30
N VAL A 556 18.72 -9.84 25.83
CA VAL A 556 17.61 -10.80 25.80
C VAL A 556 17.95 -11.93 26.77
N ARG A 557 16.99 -12.31 27.62
CA ARG A 557 17.14 -13.40 28.59
C ARG A 557 15.94 -14.34 28.50
N SER A 558 16.22 -15.64 28.44
CA SER A 558 15.17 -16.65 28.51
C SER A 558 14.67 -16.89 29.94
N TYR A 559 13.42 -17.35 30.08
CA TYR A 559 12.85 -17.82 31.34
C TYR A 559 12.05 -19.12 31.14
N ARG A 560 11.88 -19.93 32.18
CA ARG A 560 11.24 -21.27 32.11
C ARG A 560 9.96 -21.41 32.93
N GLY A 561 9.58 -20.38 33.69
CA GLY A 561 8.31 -20.37 34.41
C GLY A 561 8.02 -19.08 35.14
N VAL A 562 6.82 -19.02 35.73
CA VAL A 562 6.25 -17.82 36.39
C VAL A 562 7.16 -17.24 37.47
N ASP A 563 7.75 -18.07 38.32
CA ASP A 563 8.60 -17.60 39.42
C ASP A 563 9.92 -17.01 38.92
N GLU A 564 10.51 -17.60 37.88
CA GLU A 564 11.72 -17.08 37.23
C GLU A 564 11.43 -15.78 36.49
N LEU A 565 10.30 -15.70 35.77
CA LEU A 565 9.85 -14.46 35.14
C LEU A 565 9.68 -13.35 36.18
N ARG A 566 8.99 -13.63 37.30
CA ARG A 566 8.80 -12.67 38.39
C ARG A 566 10.14 -12.18 38.94
N GLU A 567 11.07 -13.09 39.16
CA GLU A 567 12.38 -12.74 39.70
C GLU A 567 13.23 -11.93 38.71
N LEU A 568 13.26 -12.29 37.43
CA LEU A 568 13.96 -11.55 36.39
C LEU A 568 13.38 -10.14 36.20
N VAL A 569 12.06 -10.02 36.22
CA VAL A 569 11.39 -8.70 36.17
C VAL A 569 11.71 -7.91 37.43
N ARG A 570 11.69 -8.51 38.62
CA ARG A 570 12.06 -7.82 39.87
C ARG A 570 13.51 -7.34 39.86
N GLN A 571 14.44 -8.15 39.36
CA GLN A 571 15.85 -7.79 39.21
C GLN A 571 16.02 -6.66 38.18
N GLY A 572 15.30 -6.73 37.07
CA GLY A 572 15.40 -5.78 35.97
C GLY A 572 16.80 -5.74 35.34
N GLU A 573 17.11 -4.60 34.73
CA GLU A 573 18.43 -4.35 34.16
C GLU A 573 19.39 -3.83 35.24
N THR A 574 20.55 -4.49 35.37
CA THR A 574 21.56 -4.20 36.40
C THR A 574 22.74 -3.42 35.85
N THR A 575 22.86 -3.32 34.51
CA THR A 575 23.89 -2.54 33.84
C THR A 575 23.55 -1.05 33.79
N SER A 576 24.57 -0.20 33.63
CA SER A 576 24.36 1.25 33.56
C SER A 576 23.58 1.65 32.30
N ALA A 577 22.93 2.81 32.31
CA ALA A 577 22.24 3.33 31.12
C ALA A 577 23.19 3.48 29.91
N ALA A 578 24.47 3.80 30.16
CA ALA A 578 25.50 3.88 29.12
C ALA A 578 25.82 2.50 28.52
N ASP A 579 25.95 1.47 29.36
CA ASP A 579 26.22 0.10 28.89
C ASP A 579 25.03 -0.46 28.10
N ARG A 580 23.81 -0.20 28.55
CA ARG A 580 22.58 -0.56 27.81
C ARG A 580 22.54 0.09 26.44
N ALA A 581 22.88 1.38 26.36
CA ALA A 581 22.93 2.09 25.10
C ALA A 581 24.04 1.54 24.17
N ALA A 582 25.24 1.30 24.70
CA ALA A 582 26.33 0.70 23.93
C ALA A 582 25.95 -0.70 23.40
N ARG A 583 25.28 -1.52 24.23
CA ARG A 583 24.77 -2.84 23.85
C ARG A 583 23.71 -2.75 22.75
N GLY A 584 22.73 -1.87 22.88
CA GLY A 584 21.69 -1.66 21.86
C GLY A 584 22.27 -1.19 20.54
N ALA A 585 23.19 -0.22 20.56
CA ALA A 585 23.90 0.24 19.36
C ALA A 585 24.70 -0.89 18.68
N ARG A 586 25.33 -1.76 19.48
CA ARG A 586 26.04 -2.94 18.97
C ARG A 586 25.10 -3.93 18.29
N VAL A 587 23.97 -4.27 18.93
CA VAL A 587 22.92 -5.13 18.34
C VAL A 587 22.43 -4.54 17.02
N GLY A 588 22.13 -3.23 17.00
CA GLY A 588 21.71 -2.53 15.79
C GLY A 588 22.74 -2.61 14.66
N ALA A 589 24.04 -2.48 14.96
CA ALA A 589 25.10 -2.54 13.95
C ALA A 589 25.37 -3.97 13.41
N GLU A 590 25.30 -4.99 14.28
CA GLU A 590 25.56 -6.39 13.93
C GLU A 590 24.37 -7.04 13.20
N HIS A 591 23.15 -6.59 13.50
CA HIS A 591 21.92 -7.17 12.96
C HIS A 591 21.09 -6.19 12.12
N ALA A 592 21.72 -5.14 11.59
CA ALA A 592 21.07 -4.23 10.65
C ALA A 592 20.58 -4.94 9.37
N PHE A 593 19.45 -4.51 8.82
CA PHE A 593 18.97 -4.98 7.51
C PHE A 593 20.02 -4.86 6.39
N VAL A 594 20.88 -3.82 6.42
CA VAL A 594 21.97 -3.67 5.44
C VAL A 594 22.90 -4.88 5.40
N ARG A 595 23.14 -5.55 6.54
CA ARG A 595 23.96 -6.77 6.60
C ARG A 595 23.28 -7.95 5.90
N ARG A 596 21.95 -8.04 6.02
CA ARG A 596 21.16 -9.09 5.35
C ARG A 596 21.08 -8.82 3.85
N ALA A 597 20.87 -7.56 3.46
CA ALA A 597 20.90 -7.13 2.08
C ALA A 597 22.26 -7.42 1.42
N GLU A 598 23.38 -7.16 2.11
CA GLU A 598 24.73 -7.51 1.63
C GLU A 598 24.87 -9.02 1.40
N ALA A 599 24.50 -9.84 2.38
CA ALA A 599 24.58 -11.30 2.27
C ALA A 599 23.72 -11.87 1.11
N LEU A 600 22.49 -11.37 0.98
CA LEU A 600 21.57 -11.76 -0.10
C LEU A 600 22.10 -11.34 -1.47
N LEU A 601 22.56 -10.09 -1.60
CA LEU A 601 23.09 -9.55 -2.85
C LEU A 601 24.35 -10.31 -3.30
N ASP A 602 25.27 -10.59 -2.37
CA ASP A 602 26.49 -11.35 -2.66
C ASP A 602 26.18 -12.80 -3.07
N ALA A 603 25.20 -13.44 -2.44
CA ALA A 603 24.77 -14.78 -2.83
C ALA A 603 24.15 -14.80 -4.23
N VAL A 604 23.26 -13.85 -4.54
CA VAL A 604 22.65 -13.72 -5.87
C VAL A 604 23.70 -13.44 -6.95
N ARG A 605 24.67 -12.56 -6.68
CA ARG A 605 25.76 -12.26 -7.61
C ARG A 605 26.62 -13.47 -7.91
N ARG A 606 27.03 -14.20 -6.88
CA ARG A 606 27.78 -15.47 -7.04
C ARG A 606 26.99 -16.48 -7.87
N HIS A 607 25.70 -16.64 -7.60
CA HIS A 607 24.83 -17.55 -8.34
C HIS A 607 24.70 -17.14 -9.83
N ARG A 608 24.61 -15.83 -10.11
CA ARG A 608 24.48 -15.28 -11.47
C ARG A 608 25.82 -15.13 -12.20
N GLY A 609 26.95 -15.29 -11.52
CA GLY A 609 28.30 -15.14 -12.08
C GLY A 609 28.66 -13.70 -12.46
N VAL A 610 28.15 -12.70 -11.72
CA VAL A 610 28.33 -11.25 -12.01
C VAL A 610 28.91 -10.46 -10.85
#